data_AF-A0AAV7EXM6-F1
#
_entry.id   AF-A0AAV7EXM6-F1
#
_cell.length_a   1.000
_cell.length_b   1.000
_cell.length_c   1.000
_cell.angle_alpha   90.00
_cell.angle_beta   90.00
_cell.angle_gamma   90.00
#
_symmetry.space_group_name_H-M   'P 1'
#
loop_
_entity.id
_entity.type
_entity.pdbx_description
1 polymer ?
#
loop_
_entity_poly.entity_id
_entity_poly.type
_entity_poly.pdbx_seq_one_letter_code
_entity_poly.pdbx_strand_id
1 'polypeptide(L)'
;MATQCLFSFTPLLMLLFLFLAFTSFGCSRAADEVTADVVVEGVVYCQSCDHYGSWSLTGASPLPSAKVGVACKDYKGRVSYYKAFSTDQHGYFYAQIKGFKMNHYYLDHPLQACKVHLLSSSHPTCNLMSNVNRGIDGAPLRYERKRLYGETYEAVVYAAGPLAFRPNNCPVKNKE
;
A
#
# COMPACT_ATOMS: atom_id res chain seq x y z
N MET A 1 34.86 -66.16 -31.75
CA MET A 1 36.00 -66.24 -30.82
C MET A 1 36.07 -64.92 -30.06
N ALA A 2 35.92 -65.00 -28.75
CA ALA A 2 36.18 -63.91 -27.82
C ALA A 2 37.66 -63.49 -27.90
N THR A 3 37.99 -62.28 -27.45
CA THR A 3 38.77 -62.10 -26.21
C THR A 3 38.75 -60.62 -25.84
N GLN A 4 38.25 -60.33 -24.63
CA GLN A 4 38.25 -59.03 -23.96
C GLN A 4 39.61 -58.82 -23.29
N CYS A 5 40.17 -57.61 -23.42
CA CYS A 5 41.25 -57.13 -22.56
C CYS A 5 40.65 -56.44 -21.34
N LEU A 6 40.86 -57.03 -20.16
CA LEU A 6 40.54 -56.46 -18.86
C LEU A 6 41.59 -55.42 -18.48
N PHE A 7 41.21 -54.15 -18.42
CA PHE A 7 42.00 -53.11 -17.77
C PHE A 7 41.59 -53.00 -16.30
N SER A 8 42.55 -53.35 -15.44
CA SER A 8 42.51 -53.16 -13.99
C SER A 8 42.51 -51.66 -13.68
N PHE A 9 41.32 -51.10 -13.42
CA PHE A 9 41.19 -49.75 -12.89
C PHE A 9 41.37 -49.80 -11.37
N THR A 10 42.44 -49.16 -10.91
CA THR A 10 42.79 -49.04 -9.50
C THR A 10 41.65 -48.36 -8.73
N PRO A 11 41.21 -48.90 -7.58
CA PRO A 11 40.04 -48.39 -6.85
C PRO A 11 40.23 -46.94 -6.34
N LEU A 12 41.47 -46.43 -6.33
CA LEU A 12 41.80 -45.08 -5.88
C LEU A 12 41.37 -43.98 -6.88
N LEU A 13 41.30 -44.29 -8.19
CA LEU A 13 40.91 -43.32 -9.21
C LEU A 13 39.39 -43.11 -9.28
N MET A 14 38.62 -44.16 -8.95
CA MET A 14 37.15 -44.09 -8.83
C MET A 14 36.69 -43.25 -7.62
N LEU A 15 37.41 -43.29 -6.49
CA LEU A 15 37.08 -42.44 -5.34
C LEU A 15 37.29 -40.94 -5.62
N LEU A 16 38.28 -40.58 -6.44
CA LEU A 16 38.56 -39.17 -6.77
C LEU A 16 37.44 -38.53 -7.62
N PHE A 17 36.80 -39.30 -8.50
CA PHE A 17 35.66 -38.84 -9.31
C PHE A 17 34.37 -38.69 -8.49
N LEU A 18 34.18 -39.50 -7.44
CA LEU A 18 33.06 -39.35 -6.52
C LEU A 18 33.14 -38.05 -5.72
N PHE A 19 34.34 -37.64 -5.27
CA PHE A 19 34.50 -36.36 -4.55
C PHE A 19 34.22 -35.11 -5.41
N LEU A 20 34.45 -35.16 -6.72
CA LEU A 20 34.13 -34.04 -7.64
C LEU A 20 32.64 -33.93 -7.98
N ALA A 21 31.87 -35.01 -7.83
CA ALA A 21 30.42 -34.99 -8.04
C ALA A 21 29.64 -34.42 -6.84
N PHE A 22 30.26 -34.32 -5.65
CA PHE A 22 29.61 -33.79 -4.45
C PHE A 22 29.66 -32.26 -4.33
N THR A 23 30.39 -31.53 -5.17
CA THR A 23 30.67 -30.10 -4.96
C THR A 23 29.83 -29.09 -5.75
N SER A 24 28.65 -29.44 -6.32
CA SER A 24 27.78 -28.40 -6.88
C SER A 24 26.29 -28.74 -7.06
N PHE A 25 25.67 -29.47 -6.13
CA PHE A 25 24.20 -29.45 -5.99
C PHE A 25 23.77 -28.59 -4.80
N GLY A 26 24.32 -27.37 -4.73
CA GLY A 26 23.66 -26.28 -4.02
C GLY A 26 22.52 -25.79 -4.89
N CYS A 27 21.33 -26.37 -4.77
CA CYS A 27 20.12 -25.67 -5.18
C CYS A 27 19.96 -24.50 -4.20
N SER A 28 20.58 -23.37 -4.52
CA SER A 28 20.24 -22.10 -3.89
C SER A 28 18.80 -21.83 -4.29
N ARG A 29 17.84 -22.29 -3.48
CA ARG A 29 16.53 -21.65 -3.43
C ARG A 29 16.86 -20.21 -3.07
N ALA A 30 16.73 -19.30 -4.04
CA ALA A 30 16.56 -17.90 -3.71
C ALA A 30 15.43 -17.90 -2.67
N ALA A 31 15.79 -17.58 -1.42
CA ALA A 31 14.77 -17.29 -0.43
C ALA A 31 14.02 -16.12 -1.02
N ASP A 32 12.79 -16.36 -1.44
CA ASP A 32 11.92 -15.29 -1.89
C ASP A 32 11.79 -14.35 -0.69
N GLU A 33 12.38 -13.16 -0.82
CA GLU A 33 12.43 -12.20 0.25
C GLU A 33 10.99 -11.71 0.46
N VAL A 34 10.33 -12.21 1.50
CA VAL A 34 8.97 -11.78 1.86
C VAL A 34 9.04 -10.29 2.21
N THR A 35 8.60 -9.45 1.29
CA THR A 35 8.58 -8.00 1.47
C THR A 35 7.36 -7.63 2.31
N ALA A 36 7.62 -7.15 3.53
CA ALA A 36 6.59 -6.62 4.42
C ALA A 36 6.26 -5.18 4.01
N ASP A 37 5.12 -5.00 3.36
CA ASP A 37 4.68 -3.69 2.88
C ASP A 37 3.75 -2.99 3.87
N VAL A 38 3.88 -1.67 3.90
CA VAL A 38 2.89 -0.80 4.54
C VAL A 38 1.94 -0.29 3.47
N VAL A 39 0.65 -0.39 3.76
CA VAL A 39 -0.42 0.03 2.86
C VAL A 39 -1.36 0.95 3.58
N VAL A 40 -1.80 2.00 2.89
CA VAL A 40 -2.89 2.86 3.32
C VAL A 40 -4.09 2.63 2.43
N GLU A 41 -5.26 2.39 3.00
CA GLU A 41 -6.50 2.25 2.25
C GLU A 41 -7.55 3.27 2.69
N GLY A 42 -8.51 3.54 1.83
CA GLY A 42 -9.64 4.38 2.16
C GLY A 42 -10.59 4.52 0.98
N VAL A 43 -11.72 5.18 1.23
CA VAL A 43 -12.72 5.48 0.21
C VAL A 43 -12.90 6.99 0.14
N VAL A 44 -13.02 7.52 -1.07
CA VAL A 44 -13.37 8.91 -1.33
C VAL A 44 -14.78 8.96 -1.88
N TYR A 45 -15.59 9.84 -1.31
CA TYR A 45 -16.97 10.06 -1.69
C TYR A 45 -17.18 11.45 -2.31
N CYS A 46 -18.29 11.60 -3.02
CA CYS A 46 -18.94 12.86 -3.29
C CYS A 46 -20.07 13.05 -2.26
N GLN A 47 -19.94 14.04 -1.39
CA GLN A 47 -20.93 14.36 -0.37
C GLN A 47 -22.25 14.83 -0.99
N SER A 48 -23.40 14.47 -0.40
CA SER A 48 -24.68 15.06 -0.79
C SER A 48 -24.74 16.55 -0.42
N CYS A 49 -25.38 17.36 -1.26
CA CYS A 49 -25.68 18.76 -0.94
C CYS A 49 -26.54 18.92 0.31
N ASP A 50 -27.30 17.89 0.71
CA ASP A 50 -28.10 17.92 1.93
C ASP A 50 -27.27 18.03 3.21
N HIS A 51 -26.01 17.60 3.12
CA HIS A 51 -25.08 17.49 4.23
C HIS A 51 -23.84 18.36 4.05
N TYR A 52 -23.86 19.29 3.08
CA TYR A 52 -22.78 20.24 2.88
C TYR A 52 -22.47 21.02 4.18
N GLY A 53 -21.18 21.12 4.51
CA GLY A 53 -20.70 21.79 5.73
C GLY A 53 -20.79 20.92 7.00
N SER A 54 -21.27 19.68 6.88
CA SER A 54 -21.28 18.70 7.97
C SER A 54 -20.24 17.58 7.74
N TRP A 55 -20.07 16.72 8.74
CA TRP A 55 -19.24 15.50 8.66
C TRP A 55 -20.00 14.29 8.10
N SER A 56 -21.29 14.46 7.75
CA SER A 56 -22.14 13.36 7.31
C SER A 56 -21.82 12.91 5.88
N LEU A 57 -21.82 11.60 5.67
CA LEU A 57 -21.73 10.94 4.37
C LEU A 57 -23.07 10.30 3.96
N THR A 58 -24.16 10.62 4.65
CA THR A 58 -25.49 10.14 4.25
C THR A 58 -25.82 10.63 2.84
N GLY A 59 -26.25 9.71 1.98
CA GLY A 59 -26.53 10.00 0.56
C GLY A 59 -25.29 10.33 -0.28
N ALA A 60 -24.07 10.15 0.25
CA ALA A 60 -22.85 10.34 -0.51
C ALA A 60 -22.62 9.18 -1.50
N SER A 61 -22.08 9.47 -2.68
CA SER A 61 -21.75 8.47 -3.69
C SER A 61 -20.24 8.26 -3.80
N PRO A 62 -19.75 7.04 -4.11
CA PRO A 62 -18.32 6.84 -4.29
C PRO A 62 -17.76 7.67 -5.44
N LEU A 63 -16.55 8.22 -5.29
CA LEU A 63 -15.97 9.15 -6.24
C LEU A 63 -14.75 8.54 -6.95
N PRO A 64 -14.90 8.10 -8.21
CA PRO A 64 -13.81 7.52 -8.98
C PRO A 64 -12.81 8.56 -9.48
N SER A 65 -11.58 8.13 -9.73
CA SER A 65 -10.47 8.97 -10.24
C SER A 65 -10.14 10.19 -9.38
N ALA A 66 -10.56 10.22 -8.11
CA ALA A 66 -10.16 11.23 -7.15
C ALA A 66 -8.70 11.01 -6.76
N LYS A 67 -7.91 12.08 -6.70
CA LYS A 67 -6.52 12.05 -6.28
C LYS A 67 -6.41 12.34 -4.80
N VAL A 68 -5.71 11.46 -4.09
CA VAL A 68 -5.33 11.59 -2.68
C VAL A 68 -3.82 11.53 -2.53
N GLY A 69 -3.29 12.23 -1.54
CA GLY A 69 -1.88 12.24 -1.19
C GLY A 69 -1.66 11.56 0.14
N VAL A 70 -0.79 10.56 0.20
CA VAL A 70 -0.28 10.02 1.45
C VAL A 70 1.01 10.76 1.78
N ALA A 71 1.02 11.51 2.87
CA ALA A 71 2.17 12.26 3.33
C ALA A 71 2.58 11.77 4.72
N CYS A 72 3.85 11.42 4.89
CA CYS A 72 4.42 11.06 6.18
C CYS A 72 5.49 12.05 6.58
N LYS A 73 5.50 12.43 7.87
CA LYS A 73 6.54 13.25 8.47
C LYS A 73 7.31 12.44 9.50
N ASP A 74 8.63 12.57 9.50
CA ASP A 74 9.44 12.00 10.58
C ASP A 74 9.22 12.77 11.90
N TYR A 75 9.77 12.25 12.99
CA TYR A 75 9.69 12.85 14.31
C TYR A 75 10.29 14.26 14.42
N LYS A 76 11.07 14.70 13.41
CA LYS A 76 11.60 16.06 13.28
C LYS A 76 10.68 16.97 12.46
N GLY A 77 9.52 16.48 12.03
CA GLY A 77 8.54 17.20 11.22
C GLY A 77 8.88 17.31 9.74
N ARG A 78 9.93 16.62 9.26
CA ARG A 78 10.35 16.65 7.85
C ARG A 78 9.55 15.62 7.06
N VAL A 79 9.19 15.94 5.82
CA VAL A 79 8.49 14.97 4.96
C VAL A 79 9.42 13.81 4.65
N SER A 80 9.11 12.63 5.18
CA SER A 80 9.86 11.39 4.97
C SER A 80 9.31 10.57 3.80
N TYR A 81 8.04 10.77 3.46
CA TYR A 81 7.37 10.13 2.35
C TYR A 81 6.25 11.01 1.80
N TYR A 82 6.11 11.06 0.48
CA TYR A 82 4.94 11.64 -0.18
C TYR A 82 4.67 10.92 -1.49
N LYS A 83 3.42 10.52 -1.72
CA LYS A 83 2.97 10.02 -3.02
C LYS A 83 1.48 10.26 -3.22
N ALA A 84 1.10 10.56 -4.46
CA ALA A 84 -0.28 10.67 -4.88
C ALA A 84 -0.80 9.33 -5.42
N PHE A 85 -2.07 9.04 -5.14
CA PHE A 85 -2.81 7.87 -5.57
C PHE A 85 -4.16 8.29 -6.12
N SER A 86 -4.74 7.46 -6.99
CA SER A 86 -6.07 7.67 -7.54
C SER A 86 -7.03 6.61 -7.02
N THR A 87 -8.29 6.98 -6.83
CA THR A 87 -9.35 6.04 -6.51
C THR A 87 -9.81 5.25 -7.73
N ASP A 88 -10.25 4.02 -7.49
CA ASP A 88 -10.87 3.14 -8.48
C ASP A 88 -12.34 3.52 -8.76
N GLN A 89 -13.05 2.66 -9.50
CA GLN A 89 -14.46 2.88 -9.86
C GLN A 89 -15.41 2.95 -8.66
N HIS A 90 -15.02 2.40 -7.52
CA HIS A 90 -15.79 2.40 -6.27
C HIS A 90 -15.30 3.48 -5.30
N GLY A 91 -14.51 4.46 -5.79
CA GLY A 91 -13.93 5.49 -4.94
C GLY A 91 -12.88 4.97 -3.96
N TYR A 92 -12.47 3.71 -4.06
CA TYR A 92 -11.52 3.10 -3.15
C TYR A 92 -10.08 3.30 -3.64
N PHE A 93 -9.14 3.55 -2.72
CA PHE A 93 -7.72 3.58 -3.03
C PHE A 93 -6.96 2.58 -2.15
N TYR A 94 -5.99 1.90 -2.78
CA TYR A 94 -5.03 1.03 -2.12
C TYR A 94 -3.62 1.58 -2.35
N ALA A 95 -3.10 2.30 -1.37
CA ALA A 95 -1.85 3.05 -1.47
C ALA A 95 -0.71 2.31 -0.79
N GLN A 96 0.00 1.50 -1.56
CA GLN A 96 1.23 0.84 -1.11
C GLN A 96 2.37 1.87 -1.02
N ILE A 97 2.89 2.10 0.20
CA ILE A 97 3.90 3.14 0.46
C ILE A 97 5.33 2.60 0.31
N LYS A 98 5.66 2.16 -0.91
CA LYS A 98 7.00 1.61 -1.23
C LYS A 98 8.11 2.60 -0.89
N GLY A 99 9.13 2.13 -0.18
CA GLY A 99 10.27 2.95 0.23
C GLY A 99 10.05 3.82 1.46
N PHE A 100 8.90 3.71 2.13
CA PHE A 100 8.71 4.28 3.46
C PHE A 100 9.71 3.67 4.45
N LYS A 101 10.40 4.53 5.19
CA LYS A 101 11.41 4.13 6.19
C LYS A 101 11.15 4.85 7.50
N MET A 102 11.26 4.11 8.60
CA MET A 102 11.20 4.65 9.95
C MET A 102 12.63 4.83 10.47
N ASN A 103 13.00 6.04 10.86
CA ASN A 103 14.26 6.28 11.57
C ASN A 103 14.08 6.01 13.08
N HIS A 104 12.90 6.32 13.61
CA HIS A 104 12.52 6.06 14.98
C HIS A 104 11.26 5.17 15.02
N TYR A 105 11.40 3.93 15.52
CA TYR A 105 10.35 2.90 15.52
C TYR A 105 8.96 3.38 15.99
N TYR A 106 8.90 4.12 17.11
CA TYR A 106 7.64 4.59 17.68
C TYR A 106 7.14 5.91 17.07
N LEU A 107 8.01 6.94 16.98
CA LEU A 107 7.63 8.28 16.55
C LEU A 107 7.40 8.39 15.04
N ASP A 108 8.12 7.58 14.25
CA ASP A 108 7.91 7.52 12.80
C ASP A 108 6.90 6.44 12.40
N HIS A 109 6.21 5.82 13.36
CA HIS A 109 5.22 4.78 13.08
C HIS A 109 4.11 5.33 12.17
N PRO A 110 3.60 4.58 11.17
CA PRO A 110 2.59 5.08 10.22
C PRO A 110 1.39 5.77 10.87
N LEU A 111 0.92 5.25 12.01
CA LEU A 111 -0.18 5.84 12.80
C LEU A 111 0.10 7.26 13.31
N GLN A 112 1.36 7.61 13.53
CA GLN A 112 1.78 8.94 14.03
C GLN A 112 2.30 9.83 12.90
N ALA A 113 3.11 9.23 12.02
CA ALA A 113 3.84 9.93 10.98
C ALA A 113 2.97 10.29 9.77
N CYS A 114 2.04 9.41 9.38
CA CYS A 114 1.36 9.50 8.09
C CYS A 114 -0.07 10.05 8.19
N LYS A 115 -0.45 10.82 7.17
CA LYS A 115 -1.79 11.36 6.96
C LYS A 115 -2.19 11.27 5.50
N VAL A 116 -3.50 11.19 5.25
CA VAL A 116 -4.06 11.24 3.90
C VAL A 116 -4.72 12.59 3.65
N HIS A 117 -4.39 13.21 2.52
CA HIS A 117 -4.94 14.50 2.10
C HIS A 117 -5.68 14.35 0.77
N LEU A 118 -6.80 15.04 0.60
CA LEU A 118 -7.41 15.24 -0.70
C LEU A 118 -6.51 16.15 -1.54
N LEU A 119 -6.34 15.82 -2.82
CA LEU A 119 -5.57 16.63 -3.76
C LEU A 119 -6.47 17.25 -4.82
N SER A 120 -7.18 16.42 -5.58
CA SER A 120 -8.07 16.90 -6.64
C SER A 120 -9.08 15.84 -7.07
N SER A 121 -10.13 16.27 -7.76
CA SER A 121 -11.10 15.40 -8.42
C SER A 121 -11.37 15.94 -9.82
N SER A 122 -11.38 15.05 -10.81
CA SER A 122 -11.73 15.39 -12.20
C SER A 122 -13.25 15.35 -12.45
N HIS A 123 -14.07 15.10 -11.44
CA HIS A 123 -15.51 15.02 -11.59
C HIS A 123 -16.10 16.43 -11.84
N PRO A 124 -16.88 16.64 -12.91
CA PRO A 124 -17.29 17.98 -13.35
C PRO A 124 -18.11 18.74 -12.30
N THR A 125 -18.92 18.02 -11.53
CA THR A 125 -19.79 18.60 -10.51
C THR A 125 -19.28 18.41 -9.09
N CYS A 126 -18.32 17.52 -8.84
CA CYS A 126 -17.91 17.11 -7.49
C CYS A 126 -16.39 17.19 -7.31
N ASN A 127 -15.89 18.41 -7.38
CA ASN A 127 -14.47 18.73 -7.46
C ASN A 127 -13.97 19.67 -6.34
N LEU A 128 -14.85 20.12 -5.44
CA LEU A 128 -14.42 20.94 -4.30
C LEU A 128 -14.07 20.05 -3.12
N MET A 129 -12.90 20.26 -2.52
CA MET A 129 -12.51 19.52 -1.33
C MET A 129 -13.42 19.87 -0.15
N SER A 130 -13.70 18.87 0.69
CA SER A 130 -14.34 19.07 1.99
C SER A 130 -13.41 18.58 3.09
N ASN A 131 -13.59 19.08 4.32
CA ASN A 131 -12.81 18.63 5.45
C ASN A 131 -13.47 17.46 6.22
N VAL A 132 -14.40 16.74 5.60
CA VAL A 132 -14.98 15.51 6.16
C VAL A 132 -13.84 14.55 6.50
N ASN A 133 -13.82 14.06 7.75
CA ASN A 133 -12.75 13.20 8.26
C ASN A 133 -11.34 13.75 8.09
N ARG A 134 -11.21 15.09 8.14
CA ARG A 134 -9.94 15.82 8.00
C ARG A 134 -9.30 15.65 6.62
N GLY A 135 -10.09 15.50 5.56
CA GLY A 135 -9.57 15.36 4.20
C GLY A 135 -8.65 16.49 3.73
N ILE A 136 -8.80 17.71 4.26
CA ILE A 136 -7.91 18.85 3.94
C ILE A 136 -6.73 18.87 4.93
N ASP A 137 -7.03 18.85 6.22
CA ASP A 137 -6.02 18.98 7.30
C ASP A 137 -5.08 17.77 7.42
N GLY A 138 -5.48 16.63 6.84
CA GLY A 138 -4.81 15.34 6.91
C GLY A 138 -5.55 14.35 7.81
N ALA A 139 -6.15 13.35 7.18
CA ALA A 139 -6.84 12.27 7.84
C ALA A 139 -5.83 11.33 8.53
N PRO A 140 -5.98 11.08 9.84
CA PRO A 140 -5.11 10.16 10.56
C PRO A 140 -5.37 8.72 10.11
N LEU A 141 -4.33 7.89 10.20
CA LEU A 141 -4.43 6.47 9.94
C LEU A 141 -4.96 5.72 11.16
N ARG A 142 -5.66 4.62 10.92
CA ARG A 142 -6.15 3.68 11.93
C ARG A 142 -5.73 2.27 11.56
N TYR A 143 -5.38 1.46 12.55
CA TYR A 143 -5.11 0.04 12.32
C TYR A 143 -6.34 -0.77 12.68
N GLU A 144 -6.96 -1.39 11.68
CA GLU A 144 -8.18 -2.19 11.84
C GLU A 144 -7.89 -3.70 11.97
N ARG A 145 -6.66 -4.06 12.37
CA ARG A 145 -6.18 -5.46 12.43
C ARG A 145 -6.24 -6.17 11.07
N LYS A 146 -6.06 -5.41 9.99
CA LYS A 146 -6.03 -5.93 8.62
C LYS A 146 -4.60 -6.21 8.19
N ARG A 147 -4.36 -7.48 7.85
CA ARG A 147 -3.12 -7.95 7.24
C ARG A 147 -3.45 -8.79 6.04
N LEU A 148 -2.66 -8.65 4.98
CA LEU A 148 -2.77 -9.46 3.78
C LEU A 148 -1.54 -10.36 3.68
N TYR A 149 -1.78 -11.62 3.35
CA TYR A 149 -0.75 -12.64 3.18
C TYR A 149 -0.91 -13.27 1.80
N GLY A 150 0.18 -13.31 1.05
CA GLY A 150 0.37 -14.10 -0.16
C GLY A 150 1.61 -14.98 -0.01
N GLU A 151 1.92 -15.77 -1.03
CA GLU A 151 3.09 -16.69 -0.99
C GLU A 151 4.41 -15.94 -0.75
N THR A 152 4.51 -14.70 -1.21
CA THR A 152 5.73 -13.88 -1.22
C THR A 152 5.48 -12.45 -0.73
N TYR A 153 4.28 -12.18 -0.22
CA TYR A 153 3.76 -10.86 0.08
C TYR A 153 3.13 -10.82 1.46
N GLU A 154 3.60 -9.93 2.33
CA GLU A 154 2.89 -9.57 3.56
C GLU A 154 2.62 -8.07 3.54
N ALA A 155 1.40 -7.65 3.86
CA ALA A 155 1.10 -6.23 4.02
C ALA A 155 0.30 -5.94 5.27
N VAL A 156 0.74 -4.90 6.00
CA VAL A 156 -0.02 -4.30 7.09
C VAL A 156 -0.82 -3.14 6.53
N VAL A 157 -2.14 -3.24 6.63
CA VAL A 157 -3.06 -2.27 6.02
C VAL A 157 -3.61 -1.33 7.08
N TYR A 158 -3.44 -0.03 6.83
CA TYR A 158 -3.95 1.05 7.65
C TYR A 158 -5.11 1.75 6.93
N ALA A 159 -6.22 1.97 7.63
CA ALA A 159 -7.38 2.65 7.09
C ALA A 159 -7.28 4.16 7.35
N ALA A 160 -7.46 4.96 6.30
CA ALA A 160 -7.84 6.36 6.42
C ALA A 160 -9.38 6.45 6.44
N GLY A 161 -9.92 7.37 7.24
CA GLY A 161 -11.37 7.59 7.28
C GLY A 161 -11.92 7.91 5.89
N PRO A 162 -13.19 7.58 5.59
CA PRO A 162 -13.75 7.91 4.30
C PRO A 162 -13.69 9.42 4.08
N LEU A 163 -13.04 9.85 3.01
CA LEU A 163 -12.86 11.27 2.69
C LEU A 163 -13.96 11.71 1.74
N ALA A 164 -14.16 13.02 1.59
CA ALA A 164 -15.14 13.50 0.63
C ALA A 164 -14.73 14.78 -0.10
N PHE A 165 -15.00 14.78 -1.40
CA PHE A 165 -15.27 16.01 -2.12
C PHE A 165 -16.75 16.36 -1.95
N ARG A 166 -17.11 17.57 -2.36
CA ARG A 166 -18.47 18.06 -2.37
C ARG A 166 -18.82 18.67 -3.73
N PRO A 167 -20.12 18.78 -4.04
CA PRO A 167 -20.56 19.47 -5.23
C PRO A 167 -20.10 20.93 -5.27
N ASN A 168 -19.82 21.43 -6.47
CA ASN A 168 -19.44 22.83 -6.68
C ASN A 168 -20.62 23.80 -6.60
N ASN A 169 -21.83 23.31 -6.84
CA ASN A 169 -23.06 24.05 -6.71
C ASN A 169 -24.06 23.22 -5.90
N CYS A 170 -24.52 23.78 -4.78
CA CYS A 170 -25.58 23.21 -3.97
C CYS A 170 -26.71 24.22 -3.86
N PRO A 171 -27.98 23.82 -4.08
CA PRO A 171 -29.11 24.71 -3.93
C PRO A 171 -29.18 25.22 -2.48
N VAL A 172 -29.48 26.50 -2.33
CA VAL A 172 -29.69 27.11 -1.01
C VAL A 172 -30.91 26.46 -0.39
N LYS A 173 -30.75 25.85 0.79
CA LYS A 173 -31.90 25.38 1.55
C LYS A 173 -32.60 26.58 2.17
N ASN A 174 -33.75 26.96 1.62
CA ASN A 174 -34.65 27.86 2.31
C ASN A 174 -35.14 27.11 3.56
N LYS A 175 -34.84 27.65 4.73
CA LYS A 175 -35.43 27.17 5.99
C LYS A 175 -36.84 27.74 6.02
N GLU A 176 -37.84 26.88 5.83
CA GLU A 176 -39.25 27.19 6.09
C GLU A 176 -39.54 27.00 7.59
#